data_AF-A0A1I3LL62-F1
#
_entry.id   AF-A0A1I3LL62-F1
#
_cell.length_a   1.000
_cell.length_b   1.000
_cell.length_c   1.000
_cell.angle_alpha   90.00
_cell.angle_beta   90.00
_cell.angle_gamma   90.00
#
_symmetry.space_group_name_H-M   'P 1'
#
loop_
_entity.id
_entity.type
_entity.pdbx_description
1 polymer ?
#
loop_
_entity_poly.entity_id
_entity_poly.type
_entity_poly.pdbx_seq_one_letter_code
_entity_poly.pdbx_strand_id
1 'polypeptide(L)' 'MARYQATISKTHNTGTFLIEKGMQVDFVSFTPPWSVEGGKPINDAFLRVYGIDLKAGYVLSPGFVDVMEL' A
#
# COMPACT_ATOMS: atom_id res chain seq x y z
N MET A 1 6.19 -11.46 14.56
CA MET A 1 5.56 -11.26 13.23
C MET A 1 6.39 -10.22 12.52
N ALA A 2 6.72 -10.41 11.25
CA ALA A 2 7.50 -9.44 10.51
C ALA A 2 6.70 -8.14 10.36
N ARG A 3 7.37 -7.03 10.59
CA ARG A 3 6.79 -5.70 10.42
C ARG A 3 7.22 -5.19 9.06
N TYR A 4 6.30 -4.59 8.34
CA TYR A 4 6.54 -4.05 7.02
C TYR A 4 6.16 -2.57 7.00
N GLN A 5 6.84 -1.81 6.16
CA GLN A 5 6.49 -0.45 5.80
C GLN A 5 6.17 -0.42 4.32
N ALA A 6 4.96 0.04 3.98
CA ALA A 6 4.56 0.29 2.61
C ALA A 6 4.58 1.79 2.33
N THR A 7 5.30 2.20 1.29
CA THR A 7 5.52 3.61 0.92
C THR A 7 5.08 3.87 -0.50
N ILE A 8 4.29 4.92 -0.72
CA ILE A 8 3.90 5.37 -2.05
C ILE A 8 5.10 6.03 -2.75
N SER A 9 5.53 5.45 -3.86
CA SER A 9 6.72 5.91 -4.61
C SER A 9 6.41 6.99 -5.64
N LYS A 10 5.15 7.14 -6.06
CA LYS A 10 4.72 8.13 -7.06
C LYS A 10 3.37 8.74 -6.71
N THR A 11 3.23 10.05 -6.94
CA THR A 11 1.94 10.73 -6.86
C THR A 11 1.07 10.29 -8.03
N HIS A 12 -0.18 9.97 -7.75
CA HIS A 12 -1.19 9.62 -8.75
C HIS A 12 -2.49 10.33 -8.41
N ASN A 13 -3.02 11.06 -9.38
CA ASN A 13 -4.25 11.82 -9.24
C ASN A 13 -5.17 11.53 -10.43
N THR A 14 -6.33 10.94 -10.12
CA THR A 14 -7.40 10.69 -11.08
C THR A 14 -8.71 11.16 -10.46
N GLY A 15 -9.05 12.43 -10.65
CA GLY A 15 -10.34 13.02 -10.31
C GLY A 15 -10.73 12.89 -8.84
N THR A 16 -11.34 11.75 -8.49
CA THR A 16 -11.79 11.40 -7.14
C THR A 16 -10.74 10.64 -6.32
N PHE A 17 -9.61 10.25 -6.92
CA PHE A 17 -8.57 9.46 -6.26
C PHE A 17 -7.24 10.21 -6.27
N LEU A 18 -6.66 10.44 -5.09
CA LEU A 18 -5.37 11.09 -4.92
C LEU A 18 -4.51 10.27 -3.96
N ILE A 19 -3.31 9.91 -4.40
CA ILE A 19 -2.23 9.43 -3.54
C ILE A 19 -0.99 10.27 -3.79
N GLU A 20 -0.23 10.54 -2.75
CA GLU A 20 0.96 11.38 -2.82
C GLU A 20 2.22 10.56 -2.55
N LYS A 21 3.28 10.86 -3.30
CA LYS A 21 4.60 10.30 -3.03
C LYS A 21 5.03 10.60 -1.60
N GLY A 22 5.47 9.57 -0.88
CA GLY A 22 5.93 9.67 0.50
C GLY A 22 4.87 9.31 1.55
N MET A 23 3.62 9.07 1.16
CA MET A 23 2.64 8.44 2.06
C MET A 23 3.15 7.06 2.47
N GLN A 24 3.10 6.74 3.75
CA GLN A 24 3.64 5.48 4.27
C GLN A 24 2.79 4.90 5.39
N VAL A 25 2.68 3.58 5.43
CA VAL A 25 1.98 2.85 6.49
C VAL A 25 2.82 1.68 6.97
N ASP A 26 2.96 1.59 8.28
CA ASP A 26 3.50 0.42 8.95
C ASP A 26 2.38 -0.61 9.19
N PHE A 27 2.65 -1.86 8.87
CA PHE A 27 1.73 -2.97 9.10
C PHE A 27 2.47 -4.26 9.43
N VAL A 28 1.71 -5.28 9.81
CA VAL A 28 2.25 -6.59 10.17
C VAL A 28 1.68 -7.61 9.20
N SER A 29 2.52 -8.51 8.71
CA SER A 29 2.11 -9.63 7.86
C SER A 29 2.81 -10.92 8.28
N PHE A 30 2.12 -12.05 8.14
CA PHE A 30 2.67 -13.38 8.44
C PHE A 30 3.48 -13.96 7.30
N THR A 31 3.20 -13.52 6.07
CA THR A 31 3.84 -13.94 4.84
C THR A 31 4.22 -12.71 4.02
N PRO A 32 5.09 -12.84 3.00
CA PRO A 32 5.45 -11.73 2.14
C PRO A 32 4.20 -11.00 1.62
N PRO A 33 4.05 -9.68 1.86
CA PRO A 33 2.78 -8.98 1.67
C PRO A 33 2.21 -9.10 0.25
N TRP A 34 3.08 -9.10 -0.76
CA TRP A 34 2.70 -9.25 -2.17
C TRP A 34 2.18 -10.65 -2.53
N SER A 35 2.59 -11.68 -1.80
CA SER A 35 2.16 -13.06 -2.01
C SER A 35 0.77 -13.36 -1.46
N VAL A 36 0.19 -12.43 -0.68
CA VAL A 36 -1.13 -12.59 -0.07
C VAL A 36 -2.18 -11.90 -0.92
N GLU A 37 -2.94 -12.68 -1.67
CA GLU A 37 -4.12 -12.22 -2.43
C GLU A 37 -3.85 -10.97 -3.30
N GLY A 38 -2.64 -10.85 -3.85
CA GLY A 38 -2.25 -9.70 -4.68
C GLY A 38 -1.98 -8.42 -3.88
N GLY A 39 -1.50 -8.51 -2.64
CA GLY A 39 -1.17 -7.36 -1.81
C GLY A 39 -2.28 -6.92 -0.85
N LYS A 40 -3.21 -7.83 -0.49
CA LYS A 40 -4.30 -7.52 0.44
C LYS A 40 -3.85 -6.87 1.75
N PRO A 41 -2.78 -7.33 2.44
CA PRO A 41 -2.31 -6.70 3.68
C PRO A 41 -1.91 -5.23 3.49
N ILE A 42 -1.36 -4.89 2.32
CA ILE A 42 -0.96 -3.52 1.97
C ILE A 42 -2.21 -2.66 1.76
N ASN A 43 -3.18 -3.16 0.99
CA ASN A 43 -4.42 -2.43 0.75
C ASN A 43 -5.21 -2.18 2.04
N ASP A 44 -5.35 -3.21 2.87
CA ASP A 44 -6.07 -3.11 4.14
C ASP A 44 -5.37 -2.11 5.08
N ALA A 45 -4.04 -2.02 5.06
CA ALA A 45 -3.29 -1.05 5.84
C ALA A 45 -3.55 0.40 5.40
N PHE A 46 -3.53 0.67 4.09
CA PHE A 46 -3.84 2.00 3.54
C PHE A 46 -5.32 2.37 3.74
N LEU A 47 -6.23 1.42 3.58
CA LEU A 47 -7.65 1.62 3.84
C LEU A 47 -7.89 1.96 5.33
N ARG A 48 -7.17 1.31 6.24
CA ARG A 48 -7.29 1.55 7.70
C ARG A 48 -6.74 2.91 8.12
N VAL A 49 -5.58 3.31 7.60
CA VAL A 49 -4.87 4.54 8.06
C VAL A 49 -5.35 5.78 7.32
N TYR A 50 -5.54 5.67 6.01
CA TYR A 50 -5.85 6.82 5.15
C TYR A 50 -7.26 6.77 4.55
N GLY A 51 -8.01 5.66 4.69
CA GLY A 51 -9.30 5.50 4.00
C GLY A 51 -9.16 5.33 2.49
N ILE A 52 -7.97 5.00 2.00
CA ILE A 52 -7.66 4.91 0.56
C ILE A 52 -7.67 3.45 0.13
N ASP A 53 -8.54 3.13 -0.83
CA ASP A 53 -8.54 1.83 -1.50
C ASP A 53 -7.60 1.87 -2.72
N LEU A 54 -6.37 1.39 -2.53
CA LEU A 54 -5.35 1.34 -3.58
C LEU A 54 -5.76 0.40 -4.73
N LYS A 55 -6.54 -0.64 -4.43
CA LYS A 55 -7.03 -1.58 -5.44
C LYS A 55 -8.09 -0.94 -6.32
N ALA A 56 -9.03 -0.19 -5.74
CA ALA A 56 -10.03 0.57 -6.50
C ALA A 56 -9.39 1.67 -7.36
N GLY A 57 -8.28 2.26 -6.88
CA GLY A 57 -7.50 3.25 -7.62
C GLY A 57 -6.57 2.68 -8.69
N TYR A 58 -6.50 1.35 -8.87
CA TYR A 58 -5.55 0.67 -9.77
C TYR A 58 -4.06 0.99 -9.52
N VAL A 59 -3.73 1.34 -8.28
CA VAL A 59 -2.36 1.71 -7.85
C VAL A 59 -1.74 0.70 -6.89
N LEU A 60 -2.44 -0.39 -6.56
CA LEU A 60 -1.88 -1.50 -5.76
C LEU A 60 -0.94 -2.36 -6.62
N SER A 61 0.30 -1.91 -6.79
CA SER A 61 1.35 -2.67 -7.46
C SER A 61 2.75 -2.22 -7.04
N PRO A 62 3.79 -3.05 -7.23
CA PRO A 62 5.18 -2.68 -6.94
C PRO A 62 5.67 -1.43 -7.68
N GLY A 63 5.01 -1.03 -8.78
CA GLY A 63 5.36 0.17 -9.53
C GLY A 63 4.94 1.50 -8.86
N PHE A 64 4.06 1.42 -7.85
CA PHE A 64 3.50 2.56 -7.11
C PHE A 64 3.71 2.45 -5.60
N VAL A 65 3.82 1.23 -5.07
CA VAL A 65 4.02 0.97 -3.64
C VAL A 65 5.32 0.19 -3.47
N ASP A 66 6.23 0.76 -2.70
CA ASP A 66 7.43 0.08 -2.24
C ASP A 66 7.16 -0.55 -0.88
N VAL A 67 7.67 -1.76 -0.62
CA VAL A 67 7.44 -2.49 0.63
C VAL A 67 8.77 -2.98 1.18
N MET A 68 9.10 -2.54 2.38
CA MET A 68 10.31 -2.92 3.10
C MET A 68 9.95 -3.65 4.39
N GLU A 69 10.72 -4.67 4.74
CA GLU A 69 10.66 -5.31 6.06
C GLU A 69 11.47 -4.46 7.07
N LEU A 70 10.90 -4.22 8.25
CA LEU A 70 11.47 -3.42 9.34
C LEU A 70 12.11 -4.29 10.43
#